data_AF-X1H286-F1
#
_entry.id   AF-X1H286-F1
#
_cell.length_a   1.000
_cell.length_b   1.000
_cell.length_c   1.000
_cell.angle_alpha   90.00
_cell.angle_beta   90.00
_cell.angle_gamma   90.00
#
_symmetry.space_group_name_H-M   'P 1'
#
loop_
_entity.id
_entity.type
_entity.pdbx_description
1 polymer ?
#
loop_
_entity_poly.entity_id
_entity_poly.type
_entity_poly.pdbx_seq_one_letter_code
_entity_poly.pdbx_strand_id
1 'polypeptide(L)'
;AQTPREVIQTNPDDLRVRIGLDNEAPVFVTLAHGVDTLVWDPAADHSLHLKSFILSVESAGMVQIFRDATEWCRLHFNEKKAVPVPFPTDVTLPVDEILRATYTGDVGADNAFITAIGHEHEV
;
A
#
# COMPACT_ATOMS: atom_id res chain seq x y z
N ALA A 1 33.58 6.78 44.60
CA ALA A 1 34.28 7.22 43.37
C ALA A 1 33.30 7.08 42.21
N GLN A 2 32.99 8.16 41.50
CA GLN A 2 32.09 8.12 40.34
C GLN A 2 32.89 7.72 39.10
N THR A 3 32.44 6.68 38.41
CA THR A 3 32.99 6.26 37.11
C THR A 3 32.79 7.40 36.09
N PRO A 4 33.80 7.76 35.28
CA PRO A 4 33.62 8.82 34.29
C PRO A 4 32.54 8.39 33.30
N ARG A 5 31.55 9.26 33.04
CA ARG A 5 30.63 9.06 31.92
C ARG A 5 31.43 9.30 30.64
N GLU A 6 31.65 8.24 29.87
CA GLU A 6 32.18 8.34 28.53
C GLU A 6 31.15 9.05 27.64
N VAL A 7 31.50 10.24 27.18
CA VAL A 7 30.69 10.98 26.20
C VAL A 7 31.13 10.48 24.83
N ILE A 8 30.32 9.60 24.24
CA ILE A 8 30.50 9.19 22.85
C ILE A 8 30.11 10.40 21.99
N GLN A 9 31.09 11.16 21.52
CA GLN A 9 30.88 12.16 20.47
C GLN A 9 30.76 11.42 19.14
N THR A 10 29.53 11.09 18.75
CA THR A 10 29.27 10.56 17.41
C THR A 10 29.52 11.68 16.39
N ASN A 11 30.37 11.41 15.40
CA ASN A 11 30.57 12.32 14.28
C ASN A 11 29.22 12.56 13.58
N PRO A 12 28.78 13.80 13.34
CA PRO A 12 27.54 14.08 12.60
C PRO A 12 27.48 13.36 11.24
N ASP A 13 28.64 13.13 10.61
CA ASP A 13 28.73 12.40 9.34
C ASP A 13 28.49 10.88 9.49
N ASP A 14 28.68 10.32 10.69
CA ASP A 14 28.37 8.92 11.04
C ASP A 14 26.90 8.73 11.46
N LEU A 15 26.20 9.82 11.84
CA LEU A 15 24.76 9.85 12.09
C LEU A 15 23.98 10.01 10.78
N ARG A 16 24.29 9.16 9.80
CA ARG A 16 23.37 8.92 8.69
C ARG A 16 22.26 8.01 9.21
N VAL A 17 21.26 8.60 9.86
CA VAL A 17 19.93 8.00 9.84
C VAL A 17 19.53 7.99 8.37
N ARG A 18 19.79 6.87 7.69
CA ARG A 18 19.14 6.58 6.42
C ARG A 18 17.68 6.35 6.77
N ILE A 19 16.91 7.43 6.85
CA ILE A 19 15.49 7.34 6.51
C ILE A 19 15.51 7.08 5.00
N GLY A 20 15.86 5.86 4.62
CA GLY A 20 15.48 5.31 3.34
C GLY A 20 13.98 5.20 3.42
N LEU A 21 13.29 6.17 2.84
CA LEU A 21 11.95 5.88 2.35
C LEU A 21 12.19 4.96 1.17
N ASP A 22 12.38 3.67 1.44
CA ASP A 22 12.36 2.60 0.43
C ASP A 22 10.91 2.45 -0.04
N ASN A 23 10.33 3.56 -0.48
CA ASN A 23 9.03 3.64 -1.10
C ASN A 23 9.35 4.02 -2.53
N GLU A 24 8.98 3.15 -3.45
CA GLU A 24 8.82 3.59 -4.82
C GLU A 24 7.70 4.63 -4.87
N ALA A 25 7.61 5.36 -5.99
CA ALA A 25 6.52 6.31 -6.17
C ALA A 25 5.19 5.56 -5.98
N PRO A 26 4.25 6.08 -5.17
CA PRO A 26 3.02 5.37 -4.88
C PRO A 26 2.23 5.15 -6.18
N VAL A 27 1.68 3.95 -6.33
CA VAL A 27 0.89 3.58 -7.51
C VAL A 27 -0.54 4.05 -7.31
N PHE A 28 -1.02 4.93 -8.20
CA PHE A 28 -2.38 5.47 -8.16
C PHE A 28 -3.21 4.93 -9.31
N VAL A 29 -4.39 4.38 -9.00
CA VAL A 29 -5.29 3.77 -9.99
C VAL A 29 -6.73 4.19 -9.73
N THR A 30 -7.46 4.44 -10.81
CA THR A 30 -8.92 4.63 -10.79
C THR A 30 -9.63 3.30 -11.02
N LEU A 31 -10.58 2.99 -10.14
CA LEU A 31 -11.40 1.79 -10.18
C LEU A 31 -12.79 2.16 -10.71
N ALA A 32 -13.05 1.84 -11.98
CA ALA A 32 -14.37 2.02 -12.56
C ALA A 32 -15.37 1.00 -11.97
N HIS A 33 -16.64 1.40 -11.86
CA HIS A 33 -17.68 0.51 -11.34
C HIS A 33 -17.73 -0.83 -12.08
N GLY A 34 -17.66 -1.93 -11.33
CA GLY A 34 -17.78 -3.30 -11.82
C GLY A 34 -16.59 -3.79 -12.64
N VAL A 35 -15.50 -3.02 -12.73
CA VAL A 35 -14.31 -3.38 -13.51
C VAL A 35 -13.21 -3.89 -12.59
N ASP A 36 -12.75 -5.10 -12.89
CA ASP A 36 -11.53 -5.66 -12.29
C ASP A 36 -10.30 -4.97 -12.87
N THR A 37 -9.57 -4.27 -12.01
CA THR A 37 -8.51 -3.34 -12.39
C THR A 37 -7.18 -3.79 -11.79
N LEU A 38 -6.14 -3.85 -12.63
CA LEU A 38 -4.77 -4.06 -12.18
C LEU A 38 -4.29 -2.85 -11.36
N VAL A 39 -3.84 -3.09 -10.14
CA VAL A 39 -3.34 -2.04 -9.23
C VAL A 39 -1.82 -2.01 -9.28
N TRP A 40 -1.16 -3.15 -9.10
CA TRP A 40 0.29 -3.25 -9.12
C TRP A 40 0.69 -4.60 -9.72
N ASP A 41 1.51 -4.57 -10.76
CA ASP A 41 2.17 -5.72 -11.38
C ASP A 41 3.67 -5.57 -11.13
N PRO A 42 4.26 -6.34 -10.19
CA PRO A 42 5.68 -6.22 -9.89
C PRO A 42 6.53 -6.64 -11.10
N ALA A 43 7.77 -6.18 -11.17
CA ALA A 43 8.72 -6.72 -12.13
C ALA A 43 8.93 -8.24 -11.91
N ALA A 44 9.28 -8.97 -12.97
CA ALA A 44 9.53 -10.40 -12.88
C ALA A 44 10.61 -10.71 -11.82
N ASP A 45 10.42 -11.79 -11.07
CA ASP A 45 11.26 -12.23 -9.95
C ASP A 45 11.28 -11.25 -8.75
N HIS A 46 10.34 -10.28 -8.70
CA HIS A 46 10.19 -9.37 -7.57
C HIS A 46 8.99 -9.74 -6.70
N SER A 47 9.12 -9.46 -5.40
CA SER A 47 8.03 -9.51 -4.44
C SER A 47 7.53 -8.11 -4.11
N LEU A 48 6.23 -7.98 -3.84
CA LEU A 48 5.63 -6.70 -3.46
C LEU A 48 5.56 -6.56 -1.95
N HIS A 49 6.23 -5.54 -1.39
CA HIS A 49 6.17 -5.16 0.01
C HIS A 49 5.21 -3.97 0.21
N LEU A 50 4.02 -4.25 0.73
CA LEU A 50 2.96 -3.28 0.95
C LEU A 50 3.00 -2.70 2.36
N LYS A 51 2.91 -1.36 2.45
CA LYS A 51 2.90 -0.60 3.71
C LYS A 51 1.52 -0.07 4.04
N SER A 52 0.79 0.44 3.05
CA SER A 52 -0.58 0.89 3.24
C SER A 52 -1.33 1.08 1.92
N PHE A 53 -2.65 1.19 2.03
CA PHE A 53 -3.49 1.73 0.98
C PHE A 53 -4.12 3.05 1.40
N ILE A 54 -4.33 3.94 0.43
CA ILE A 54 -5.29 5.04 0.58
C ILE A 54 -6.42 4.77 -0.40
N LEU A 55 -7.62 4.58 0.12
CA LEU A 55 -8.81 4.35 -0.68
C LEU A 55 -9.71 5.58 -0.61
N SER A 56 -10.26 5.98 -1.74
CA SER A 56 -11.36 6.94 -1.79
C SER A 56 -12.45 6.47 -2.72
N VAL A 57 -13.70 6.74 -2.36
CA VAL A 57 -14.87 6.38 -3.16
C VAL A 57 -15.69 7.64 -3.45
N GLU A 58 -16.28 7.73 -4.63
CA GLU A 58 -17.17 8.85 -4.99
C GLU A 58 -18.58 8.69 -4.40
N SER A 59 -19.00 7.46 -4.07
CA SER A 59 -20.26 7.15 -3.42
C SER A 59 -20.21 5.87 -2.58
N ALA A 60 -21.34 5.50 -1.96
CA ALA A 60 -21.49 4.25 -1.24
C ALA A 60 -21.24 3.03 -2.15
N GLY A 61 -20.66 1.98 -1.59
CA GLY A 61 -20.35 0.76 -2.32
C GLY A 61 -19.29 -0.08 -1.65
N MET A 62 -18.64 -0.93 -2.43
CA MET A 62 -17.68 -1.91 -1.95
C MET A 62 -16.41 -1.89 -2.78
N VAL A 63 -15.26 -1.89 -2.13
CA VAL A 63 -13.96 -2.14 -2.76
C VAL A 63 -13.49 -3.53 -2.34
N GLN A 64 -13.20 -4.39 -3.32
CA GLN A 64 -12.55 -5.69 -3.12
C GLN A 64 -11.13 -5.62 -3.66
N ILE A 65 -10.17 -6.13 -2.89
CA ILE A 65 -8.76 -6.19 -3.25
C ILE A 65 -8.37 -7.66 -3.32
N PHE A 66 -7.72 -8.02 -4.42
CA PHE A 66 -7.31 -9.38 -4.74
C PHE A 66 -5.80 -9.45 -4.86
N ARG A 67 -5.26 -10.59 -4.44
CA ARG A 67 -3.91 -11.00 -4.79
C ARG A 67 -4.01 -12.19 -5.73
N ASP A 68 -3.55 -12.02 -6.96
CA ASP A 68 -3.93 -12.86 -8.09
C ASP A 68 -5.46 -13.06 -8.17
N ALA A 69 -5.92 -14.30 -8.00
CA ALA A 69 -7.33 -14.69 -8.03
C ALA A 69 -7.97 -14.78 -6.63
N THR A 70 -7.22 -14.51 -5.56
CA THR A 70 -7.70 -14.67 -4.18
C THR A 70 -8.11 -13.32 -3.59
N GLU A 71 -9.36 -13.21 -3.15
CA GLU A 71 -9.81 -12.03 -2.41
C GLU A 71 -9.02 -11.92 -1.10
N TRP A 72 -8.35 -10.79 -0.91
CA TRP A 72 -7.53 -10.53 0.26
C TRP A 72 -8.21 -9.59 1.25
N CYS A 73 -8.84 -8.55 0.75
CA CYS A 73 -9.53 -7.56 1.58
C CYS A 73 -10.80 -7.06 0.92
N ARG A 74 -11.78 -6.70 1.75
CA ARG A 74 -13.04 -6.09 1.34
C ARG A 74 -13.40 -4.96 2.27
N LEU A 75 -13.69 -3.80 1.70
CA LEU A 75 -14.12 -2.61 2.43
C LEU A 75 -15.47 -2.14 1.94
N HIS A 76 -16.37 -1.89 2.88
CA HIS A 76 -17.69 -1.32 2.62
C HIS A 76 -17.68 0.17 2.99
N PHE A 77 -18.13 0.99 2.05
CA PHE A 77 -18.29 2.42 2.23
C PHE A 77 -19.78 2.74 2.19
N ASN A 78 -20.28 3.44 3.21
CA ASN A 78 -21.67 3.85 3.31
C ASN A 78 -21.95 5.20 2.61
N GLU A 79 -20.90 5.93 2.24
CA GLU A 79 -20.97 7.25 1.62
C GLU A 79 -19.64 7.58 0.93
N LYS A 80 -19.60 8.72 0.24
CA LYS A 80 -18.37 9.31 -0.29
C LYS A 80 -17.35 9.54 0.82
N LYS A 81 -16.22 8.85 0.77
CA LYS A 81 -15.19 8.95 1.81
C LYS A 81 -13.81 8.62 1.28
N ALA A 82 -12.78 9.17 1.93
CA ALA A 82 -11.41 8.73 1.80
C ALA A 82 -10.95 8.14 3.14
N VAL A 83 -10.32 6.96 3.10
CA VAL A 83 -9.86 6.23 4.28
C VAL A 83 -8.44 5.71 4.03
N PRO A 84 -7.46 6.09 4.86
CA PRO A 84 -6.20 5.38 4.91
C PRO A 84 -6.41 4.00 5.55
N VAL A 85 -5.91 2.96 4.90
CA VAL A 85 -5.91 1.58 5.39
C VAL A 85 -4.46 1.20 5.68
N PRO A 86 -3.96 1.47 6.90
CA PRO A 86 -2.61 1.09 7.27
C PRO A 86 -2.53 -0.42 7.48
N PHE A 87 -1.41 -1.03 7.07
CA PHE A 87 -1.10 -2.39 7.49
C PHE A 87 -0.35 -2.36 8.83
N PRO A 88 -0.86 -3.05 9.87
CA PRO A 88 -0.21 -3.05 11.19
C PRO A 88 1.08 -3.87 11.21
N THR A 89 1.30 -4.70 10.20
CA THR A 89 2.49 -5.53 9.99
C THR A 89 2.91 -5.43 8.54
N ASP A 90 4.20 -5.61 8.26
CA ASP A 90 4.70 -5.69 6.89
C ASP A 90 3.97 -6.80 6.12
N VAL A 91 3.34 -6.45 5.00
CA VAL A 91 2.72 -7.41 4.11
C VAL A 91 3.65 -7.59 2.92
N THR A 92 4.31 -8.73 2.85
CA THR A 92 5.05 -9.17 1.66
C THR A 92 4.21 -10.17 0.89
N LEU A 93 3.93 -9.87 -0.36
CA LEU A 93 3.30 -10.82 -1.28
C LEU A 93 4.35 -11.81 -1.80
N PRO A 94 3.96 -13.04 -2.15
CA PRO A 94 4.80 -13.95 -2.93
C PRO A 94 5.38 -13.28 -4.20
N VAL A 95 6.47 -13.88 -4.70
CA VAL A 95 7.14 -13.44 -5.94
C VAL A 95 6.15 -13.53 -7.11
N ASP A 96 6.17 -12.51 -7.97
CA ASP A 96 5.30 -12.36 -9.14
C ASP A 96 3.79 -12.26 -8.86
N GLU A 97 3.36 -12.14 -7.60
CA GLU A 97 1.95 -12.04 -7.25
C GLU A 97 1.41 -10.63 -7.54
N ILE A 98 0.38 -10.54 -8.38
CA ILE A 98 -0.19 -9.25 -8.81
C ILE A 98 -1.28 -8.76 -7.84
N LEU A 99 -1.39 -7.44 -7.71
CA LEU A 99 -2.45 -6.79 -6.94
C LEU A 99 -3.55 -6.28 -7.89
N ARG A 100 -4.79 -6.69 -7.65
CA ARG A 100 -5.96 -6.22 -8.40
C ARG A 100 -7.02 -5.67 -7.45
N ALA A 101 -7.90 -4.83 -7.96
CA ALA A 101 -9.04 -4.35 -7.20
C ALA A 101 -10.27 -4.11 -8.08
N THR A 102 -11.44 -4.26 -7.47
CA THR A 102 -12.73 -3.97 -8.07
C THR A 102 -13.50 -3.04 -7.16
N TYR A 103 -14.17 -2.04 -7.74
CA TYR A 103 -15.16 -1.22 -7.03
C TYR A 103 -16.56 -1.50 -7.54
N THR A 104 -17.50 -1.72 -6.63
CA THR A 104 -18.92 -1.87 -6.92
C THR A 104 -19.69 -0.80 -6.16
N GLY A 105 -19.87 0.37 -6.78
CA GLY A 105 -20.76 1.43 -6.28
C GLY A 105 -22.25 1.06 -6.33
N ASP A 106 -23.02 1.49 -5.34
CA ASP A 106 -24.45 1.14 -5.21
C ASP A 106 -25.32 1.73 -6.33
N VAL A 107 -24.92 2.88 -6.88
CA VAL A 107 -25.65 3.61 -7.94
C VAL A 107 -25.15 3.26 -9.35
N GLY A 108 -24.05 2.50 -9.46
CA GLY A 108 -23.62 1.88 -10.73
C GLY A 108 -22.81 2.75 -11.71
N ALA A 109 -22.46 3.99 -11.37
CA ALA A 109 -21.76 4.90 -12.29
C ALA A 109 -20.54 5.62 -11.68
N ASP A 110 -20.34 5.49 -10.37
CA ASP A 110 -19.28 6.16 -9.63
C ASP A 110 -17.94 5.41 -9.70
N ASN A 111 -16.84 6.10 -9.43
CA ASN A 111 -15.53 5.49 -9.32
C ASN A 111 -15.07 5.37 -7.86
N ALA A 112 -14.06 4.52 -7.67
CA ALA A 112 -13.18 4.58 -6.53
C ALA A 112 -11.74 4.84 -7.00
N PHE A 113 -10.86 5.14 -6.05
CA PHE A 113 -9.46 5.37 -6.29
C PHE A 113 -8.66 4.62 -5.23
N ILE A 114 -7.58 3.98 -5.67
CA ILE A 114 -6.63 3.30 -4.79
C ILE A 114 -5.25 3.89 -5.02
N THR A 115 -4.60 4.25 -3.92
CA THR A 115 -3.18 4.54 -3.88
C THR A 115 -2.48 3.43 -3.11
N ALA A 116 -1.67 2.63 -3.79
CA ALA A 116 -0.84 1.62 -3.18
C ALA A 116 0.53 2.20 -2.79
N ILE A 117 0.90 2.00 -1.53
CA ILE A 117 2.15 2.48 -0.96
C ILE A 117 2.97 1.26 -0.55
N GLY A 118 4.12 1.11 -1.17
CA GLY A 118 4.99 -0.04 -1.00
C GLY A 118 6.27 0.12 -1.80
N HIS A 119 6.96 -1.01 -2.01
CA HIS A 119 8.11 -1.13 -2.89
C HIS A 119 8.22 -2.57 -3.36
N GLU A 120 8.89 -2.75 -4.48
CA GLU A 120 9.33 -4.06 -4.95
C GLU A 120 10.65 -4.45 -4.31
N HIS A 121 10.83 -5.75 -4.11
CA HIS A 121 12.08 -6.34 -3.64
C HIS A 121 12.45 -7.51 -4.53
N GLU A 122 13.58 -7.39 -5.23
CA GLU A 122 14.20 -8.47 -6.01
C GLU A 122 14.57 -9.63 -5.08
N VAL A 123 14.22 -10.86 -5.46
CA VAL A 123 14.46 -12.06 -4.63
C VAL A 123 15.71 -12.82 -5.03
#